data_AF-A0A851GKR4-F1
#
_entry.id   AF-A0A851GKR4-F1
#
_cell.length_a   1.000
_cell.length_b   1.000
_cell.length_c   1.000
_cell.angle_alpha   90.00
_cell.angle_beta   90.00
_cell.angle_gamma   90.00
#
_symmetry.space_group_name_H-M   'P 1'
#
loop_
_entity.id
_entity.type
_entity.pdbx_description
1 polymer ?
#
loop_
_entity_poly.entity_id
_entity_poly.type
_entity_poly.pdbx_seq_one_letter_code
_entity_poly.pdbx_strand_id
1 'polypeptide(L)'
;MKTALASLMVIILIALLSVLVIQKRNTVVHFVHVDGELNTVASALDSYRRATGDYPTTEQGLDALVNRPQREPVPSTWVQIFKEEPLDPWGRGFCYSYEENGYVLWSQGKDEACDSDDVYYSP
;
A
#
# COMPACT_ATOMS: atom_id res chain seq x y z
N MET A 1 -34.04 -34.39 -37.00
CA MET A 1 -34.70 -33.11 -36.68
C MET A 1 -35.13 -32.97 -35.22
N LYS A 2 -35.70 -34.00 -34.55
CA LYS A 2 -36.16 -33.87 -33.13
C LYS A 2 -35.07 -33.55 -32.09
N THR A 3 -33.85 -34.06 -32.25
CA THR A 3 -32.73 -33.82 -31.30
C THR A 3 -32.13 -32.43 -31.40
N ALA A 4 -32.12 -31.83 -32.60
CA ALA A 4 -31.60 -30.48 -32.83
C ALA A 4 -32.42 -29.39 -32.13
N LEU A 5 -33.74 -29.60 -32.05
CA LEU A 5 -34.64 -28.71 -31.29
C LEU A 5 -34.42 -28.82 -29.78
N ALA A 6 -34.16 -30.04 -29.28
CA ALA A 6 -33.89 -30.27 -27.87
C ALA A 6 -32.59 -29.61 -27.39
N SER A 7 -31.50 -29.72 -28.18
CA SER A 7 -30.24 -29.04 -27.86
C SER A 7 -30.35 -27.51 -27.91
N LEU A 8 -31.16 -26.96 -28.84
CA LEU A 8 -31.39 -25.51 -28.95
C LEU A 8 -32.10 -24.96 -27.71
N MET A 9 -33.10 -25.67 -27.19
CA MET A 9 -33.85 -25.26 -26.00
C MET A 9 -32.98 -25.21 -24.75
N VAL A 10 -32.05 -26.16 -24.59
CA VAL A 10 -31.12 -26.20 -23.44
C VAL A 10 -30.17 -25.01 -23.45
N ILE A 11 -29.63 -24.65 -24.62
CA ILE A 11 -28.70 -23.51 -24.76
C ILE A 11 -29.41 -22.20 -24.41
N ILE A 12 -30.67 -22.02 -24.84
CA ILE A 12 -31.47 -20.84 -24.53
C ILE A 12 -31.73 -20.72 -23.03
N LEU A 13 -32.03 -21.84 -22.35
CA LEU A 13 -32.27 -21.85 -20.91
C LEU A 13 -31.01 -21.47 -20.10
N ILE A 14 -29.85 -22.01 -20.48
CA ILE A 14 -28.57 -21.69 -19.81
C ILE A 14 -28.22 -20.21 -20.01
N ALA A 15 -28.41 -19.68 -21.22
CA ALA A 15 -28.17 -18.25 -21.51
C ALA A 15 -29.05 -17.33 -20.65
N LEU A 16 -30.33 -17.70 -20.43
CA LEU A 16 -31.23 -16.95 -19.56
C LEU A 16 -30.82 -16.97 -18.08
N LEU A 17 -30.33 -18.11 -17.58
CA LEU A 17 -29.87 -18.24 -16.19
C LEU A 17 -28.51 -17.57 -15.92
N SER A 18 -27.71 -17.36 -16.96
CA SER A 18 -26.36 -16.79 -16.85
C SER A 18 -26.35 -15.33 -16.35
N VAL A 19 -27.48 -14.62 -16.45
CA VAL A 19 -27.59 -13.17 -16.18
C VAL A 19 -27.55 -12.81 -14.69
N LEU A 20 -27.71 -13.78 -13.78
CA LEU A 20 -27.86 -13.53 -12.33
C LEU A 20 -26.58 -13.72 -11.49
N VAL A 21 -25.39 -13.64 -12.08
CA VAL A 21 -24.15 -13.61 -11.31
C VAL A 21 -23.89 -12.18 -10.83
N ILE A 22 -24.52 -11.80 -9.72
CA ILE A 22 -24.16 -10.59 -8.99
C ILE A 22 -22.84 -10.88 -8.28
N GLN A 23 -21.73 -10.44 -8.88
CA GLN A 23 -20.44 -10.40 -8.21
C GLN A 23 -20.53 -9.39 -7.07
N LYS A 24 -20.87 -9.87 -5.86
CA LYS A 24 -20.82 -9.08 -4.65
C LYS A 24 -19.35 -8.77 -4.39
N ARG A 25 -18.88 -7.60 -4.86
CA ARG A 25 -17.58 -7.06 -4.46
C ARG A 25 -17.70 -6.81 -2.96
N ASN A 26 -17.04 -7.64 -2.17
CA ASN A 26 -16.91 -7.40 -0.74
C ASN A 26 -16.17 -6.06 -0.60
N THR A 27 -16.88 -5.02 -0.18
CA THR A 27 -16.25 -3.80 0.33
C THR A 27 -15.46 -4.23 1.55
N VAL A 28 -14.15 -4.35 1.38
CA VAL A 28 -13.28 -4.70 2.49
C VAL A 28 -13.34 -3.55 3.47
N VAL A 29 -13.67 -3.90 4.71
CA VAL A 29 -13.70 -3.00 5.85
C VAL A 29 -12.29 -2.43 6.01
N HIS A 30 -12.15 -1.11 5.83
CA HIS A 30 -10.89 -0.37 5.64
C HIS A 30 -9.89 -0.49 6.81
N PHE A 31 -10.28 -1.06 7.95
CA PHE A 31 -9.43 -1.14 9.14
C PHE A 31 -8.32 -2.21 9.06
N VAL A 32 -8.42 -3.21 8.17
CA VAL A 32 -7.41 -4.28 8.06
C VAL A 32 -6.32 -3.95 7.03
N HIS A 33 -6.44 -2.86 6.27
CA HIS A 33 -5.53 -2.57 5.15
C HIS A 33 -4.32 -1.71 5.53
N VAL A 34 -4.43 -0.87 6.56
CA VAL A 34 -3.35 0.08 6.91
C VAL A 34 -2.11 -0.66 7.42
N ASP A 35 -2.28 -1.70 8.25
CA ASP A 35 -1.17 -2.51 8.76
C ASP A 35 -0.33 -3.16 7.64
N GLY A 36 -0.97 -3.66 6.58
CA GLY A 36 -0.27 -4.33 5.48
C GLY A 36 0.63 -3.37 4.70
N GLU A 37 0.13 -2.16 4.44
CA GLU A 37 0.89 -1.14 3.72
C GLU A 37 1.99 -0.56 4.61
N LEU A 38 1.71 -0.28 5.88
CA LEU A 38 2.72 0.14 6.85
C LEU A 38 3.87 -0.88 6.97
N ASN A 39 3.56 -2.17 7.04
CA ASN A 39 4.58 -3.22 7.05
C ASN A 39 5.44 -3.23 5.77
N THR A 40 4.83 -2.90 4.63
CA THR A 40 5.55 -2.80 3.36
C THR A 40 6.52 -1.62 3.37
N VAL A 41 6.08 -0.46 3.88
CA VAL A 41 6.94 0.72 4.06
C VAL A 41 8.03 0.48 5.10
N ALA A 42 7.70 -0.17 6.22
CA ALA A 42 8.67 -0.56 7.25
C ALA A 42 9.76 -1.48 6.68
N SER A 43 9.38 -2.50 5.90
CA SER A 43 10.34 -3.40 5.25
C SER A 43 11.26 -2.67 4.26
N ALA A 44 10.74 -1.65 3.58
CA ALA A 44 11.52 -0.79 2.71
C ALA A 44 12.51 0.09 3.49
N LEU A 45 12.10 0.67 4.62
CA LEU A 45 12.98 1.41 5.52
C LEU A 45 14.10 0.53 6.08
N ASP A 46 13.79 -0.70 6.48
CA ASP A 46 14.80 -1.70 6.88
C ASP A 46 15.78 -2.02 5.75
N SER A 47 15.28 -2.10 4.53
CA SER A 47 16.11 -2.34 3.34
C SER A 47 17.01 -1.14 3.05
N TYR A 48 16.49 0.08 3.21
CA TYR A 48 17.26 1.31 3.12
C TYR A 48 18.38 1.33 4.17
N ARG A 49 18.05 1.10 5.45
CA ARG A 49 19.03 1.02 6.54
C ARG A 49 20.11 -0.02 6.26
N ARG A 50 19.76 -1.19 5.70
CA ARG A 50 20.75 -2.21 5.32
C ARG A 50 21.69 -1.75 4.21
N ALA A 51 21.22 -0.89 3.30
CA ALA A 51 22.02 -0.37 2.19
C ALA A 51 22.90 0.81 2.60
N THR A 52 22.36 1.74 3.41
CA THR A 52 22.99 3.01 3.77
C THR A 52 23.66 3.01 5.14
N GLY A 53 23.25 2.09 6.03
CA GLY A 53 23.66 2.01 7.43
C GLY A 53 22.62 2.58 8.40
N ASP A 54 21.84 3.57 7.97
CA ASP A 54 20.91 4.36 8.80
C ASP A 54 19.59 4.63 8.09
N TYR A 55 18.54 4.93 8.87
CA TYR A 55 17.25 5.37 8.32
C TYR A 55 17.32 6.78 7.73
N PRO A 56 16.44 7.16 6.79
CA PRO A 56 16.39 8.51 6.27
C PRO A 56 16.01 9.51 7.37
N THR A 57 16.49 10.75 7.31
CA THR A 57 16.11 11.77 8.29
C THR A 57 14.70 12.29 8.04
N THR A 58 14.08 12.95 9.03
CA THR A 58 12.75 13.58 8.86
C THR A 58 12.74 14.60 7.70
N GLU A 59 13.86 15.29 7.47
CA GLU A 59 14.00 16.23 6.35
C GLU A 59 14.12 15.55 4.99
N GLN A 60 14.64 14.33 4.94
CA GLN A 60 14.68 13.51 3.73
C GLN A 60 13.33 12.84 3.48
N GLY A 61 12.67 12.38 4.54
CA GLY A 61 11.35 11.77 4.50
C GLY A 61 11.31 10.44 3.73
N LEU A 62 10.10 10.02 3.34
CA LEU A 62 9.88 8.82 2.55
C LEU A 62 10.27 8.99 1.07
N ASP A 63 10.45 10.22 0.59
CA ASP A 63 10.98 10.49 -0.75
C ASP A 63 12.34 9.84 -0.94
N ALA A 64 13.15 9.71 0.12
CA ALA A 64 14.43 9.01 0.08
C ALA A 64 14.33 7.52 -0.30
N LEU A 65 13.14 6.91 -0.23
CA LEU A 65 12.91 5.54 -0.68
C LEU A 65 12.65 5.43 -2.19
N VAL A 66 12.16 6.52 -2.80
CA VAL A 66 11.80 6.60 -4.22
C VAL A 66 12.93 7.24 -5.02
N ASN A 67 13.41 8.39 -4.54
CA ASN A 67 14.43 9.21 -5.16
C ASN A 67 15.68 9.23 -4.29
N ARG A 68 16.84 9.39 -4.92
CA ARG A 68 18.09 9.53 -4.18
C ARG A 68 18.06 10.86 -3.40
N PRO A 69 18.20 10.84 -2.06
CA PRO A 69 18.20 12.07 -1.30
C PRO A 69 19.42 12.92 -1.68
N GLN A 70 19.17 14.21 -1.97
CA GLN A 70 20.21 15.19 -2.26
C GLN A 70 20.67 15.96 -1.01
N ARG A 71 19.94 15.81 0.10
CA ARG A 71 20.25 16.45 1.38
C ARG A 71 21.21 15.58 2.20
N GLU A 72 22.13 16.22 2.90
CA GLU A 72 23.06 15.54 3.81
C GLU A 72 22.29 14.89 4.98
N PRO A 73 22.64 13.67 5.40
CA PRO A 73 23.70 12.81 4.87
C PRO A 73 23.31 12.13 3.56
N VAL A 74 24.12 12.32 2.50
CA VAL A 74 23.89 11.69 1.19
C VAL A 74 24.45 10.27 1.21
N PRO A 75 23.61 9.23 1.01
CA PRO A 75 24.09 7.86 1.02
C PRO A 75 24.97 7.59 -0.20
N SER A 76 26.10 6.92 0.07
CA SER A 76 27.03 6.44 -0.95
C SER A 76 26.46 5.25 -1.72
N THR A 77 25.77 4.33 -1.02
CA THR A 77 25.23 3.07 -1.55
C THR A 77 23.70 3.10 -1.64
N TRP A 78 23.13 4.22 -2.08
CA TRP A 78 21.67 4.31 -2.26
C TRP A 78 21.20 3.40 -3.40
N VAL A 79 20.11 2.69 -3.16
CA VAL A 79 19.38 1.92 -4.18
C VAL A 79 17.92 2.31 -4.13
N GLN A 80 17.27 2.31 -5.29
CA GLN A 80 15.84 2.58 -5.39
C GLN A 80 15.06 1.42 -4.76
N ILE A 81 14.37 1.68 -3.65
CA ILE A 81 13.57 0.66 -2.95
C ILE A 81 12.14 0.67 -3.47
N PHE A 82 11.59 1.87 -3.69
CA PHE A 82 10.25 2.07 -4.24
C PHE A 82 10.30 2.76 -5.61
N LYS A 83 9.34 2.41 -6.47
CA LYS A 83 9.14 3.09 -7.75
C LYS A 83 8.36 4.39 -7.62
N GLU A 84 7.39 4.39 -6.70
CA GLU A 84 6.43 5.46 -6.45
C GLU A 84 6.20 5.53 -4.95
N GLU A 85 5.76 6.69 -4.44
CA GLU A 85 5.50 6.86 -3.01
C GLU A 85 4.33 5.95 -2.58
N PRO A 86 4.51 5.17 -1.50
CA PRO A 86 3.44 4.33 -0.99
C PRO A 86 2.30 5.24 -0.49
N LEU A 87 1.09 4.94 -0.95
CA LEU A 87 -0.13 5.60 -0.52
C LEU A 87 -0.87 4.69 0.45
N ASP A 88 -1.60 5.30 1.37
CA ASP A 88 -2.49 4.62 2.28
C ASP A 88 -3.83 4.26 1.59
N PRO A 89 -4.73 3.51 2.26
CA PRO A 89 -6.02 3.12 1.69
C PRO A 89 -6.96 4.28 1.36
N TRP A 90 -6.66 5.49 1.84
CA TRP A 90 -7.37 6.73 1.52
C TRP A 90 -6.71 7.50 0.37
N GLY A 91 -5.63 6.98 -0.21
CA GLY A 91 -4.90 7.57 -1.34
C GLY A 91 -3.95 8.69 -0.92
N ARG A 92 -3.51 8.71 0.35
CA ARG A 92 -2.66 9.75 0.94
C ARG A 92 -1.29 9.19 1.28
N GLY A 93 -0.28 10.05 1.30
CA GLY A 93 1.07 9.65 1.70
C GLY A 93 1.15 9.32 3.20
N PHE A 94 2.10 8.47 3.57
CA PHE A 94 2.43 8.22 4.98
C PHE A 94 3.25 9.37 5.57
N CYS A 95 3.05 9.63 6.87
CA CYS A 95 3.84 10.59 7.63
C CYS A 95 5.00 9.86 8.32
N TYR A 96 6.19 10.43 8.24
CA TYR A 96 7.42 9.83 8.75
C TYR A 96 8.17 10.83 9.63
N SER A 97 8.63 10.36 10.79
CA SER A 97 9.53 11.10 11.66
C SER A 97 10.66 10.20 12.14
N TYR A 98 11.88 10.69 12.02
CA TYR A 98 13.07 10.05 12.56
C TYR A 98 13.32 10.55 13.99
N GLU A 99 13.50 9.61 14.93
CA GLU A 99 13.77 9.86 16.36
C GLU A 99 15.05 9.14 16.82
N GLU A 100 15.57 9.44 18.01
CA GLU A 100 16.83 8.87 18.51
C GLU A 100 16.83 7.33 18.59
N ASN A 101 15.68 6.71 18.86
CA ASN A 101 15.55 5.25 19.00
C ASN A 101 15.04 4.55 17.73
N GLY A 102 14.82 5.27 16.63
CA GLY A 102 14.32 4.68 15.39
C GLY A 102 13.50 5.65 14.56
N TYR A 103 12.34 5.20 14.10
CA TYR A 103 11.42 6.04 13.34
C TYR A 103 9.99 5.76 13.76
N VAL A 104 9.15 6.77 13.60
CA VAL A 104 7.72 6.69 13.78
C VAL A 104 7.08 6.85 12.41
N LEU A 105 6.19 5.92 12.05
CA LEU A 105 5.47 5.92 10.79
C LEU A 105 3.97 5.84 11.07
N TRP A 106 3.20 6.74 10.47
CA TRP A 106 1.75 6.78 10.63
C TRP A 106 1.05 7.16 9.31
N SER A 107 -0.22 6.76 9.19
CA SER A 107 -1.08 7.13 8.05
C SER A 107 -1.83 8.40 8.39
N GLN A 108 -2.09 9.25 7.39
CA GLN A 108 -2.94 10.44 7.52
C GLN A 108 -4.42 10.10 7.70
N GLY A 109 -4.78 8.82 7.62
CA GLY A 109 -6.12 8.33 7.84
C GLY A 109 -7.18 9.09 7.07
N LYS A 110 -8.37 9.18 7.69
CA LYS A 110 -9.52 9.89 7.13
C LYS A 110 -9.44 11.41 7.35
N ASP A 111 -8.77 11.86 8.40
CA ASP A 111 -8.73 13.25 8.88
C ASP A 111 -7.67 14.13 8.20
N GLU A 112 -6.80 13.56 7.35
CA GLU A 112 -5.78 14.28 6.57
C GLU A 112 -4.79 15.07 7.43
N ALA A 113 -4.69 14.70 8.71
CA ALA A 113 -3.71 15.26 9.63
C ALA A 113 -2.55 14.26 9.78
N CYS A 114 -1.31 14.77 9.74
CA CYS A 114 -0.18 14.04 10.31
C CYS A 114 -0.22 14.19 11.83
N ASP A 115 -1.29 13.74 12.47
CA ASP A 115 -1.42 13.79 13.93
C ASP A 115 -0.82 12.52 14.54
N SER A 116 0.01 12.69 15.56
CA SER A 116 0.71 11.59 16.25
C SER A 116 -0.20 10.79 17.16
N ASP A 117 -1.46 11.20 17.33
CA ASP A 117 -2.43 10.55 18.21
C ASP A 117 -2.70 9.08 17.81
N ASP A 118 -2.43 8.73 16.55
CA ASP A 118 -2.56 7.39 15.99
C ASP A 118 -1.18 6.82 15.58
N VAL A 119 -0.28 6.54 16.54
CA VAL A 119 0.99 5.84 16.27
C VAL A 119 0.71 4.40 15.86
N TYR A 120 0.83 4.08 14.58
CA TYR A 120 0.58 2.73 14.07
C TYR A 120 1.83 1.83 13.94
N TYR A 121 3.05 2.38 13.97
CA TYR A 121 4.27 1.56 13.93
C TYR A 121 5.48 2.24 14.58
N SER A 122 6.00 1.61 15.64
CA SER A 122 7.31 1.88 16.24
C SER A 122 8.05 0.55 16.35
N PRO A 123 9.28 0.42 15.81
CA PRO A 123 10.09 -0.80 15.95
C PRO A 123 10.50 -1.07 17.40
#